data_AF-A0A803XMT2-F1
#
_entry.id   AF-A0A803XMT2-F1
#
_cell.length_a   1.000
_cell.length_b   1.000
_cell.length_c   1.000
_cell.angle_alpha   90.00
_cell.angle_beta   90.00
_cell.angle_gamma   90.00
#
_symmetry.space_group_name_H-M   'P 1'
#
loop_
_entity.id
_entity.type
_entity.pdbx_description
1 polymer ?
#
loop_
_entity_poly.entity_id
_entity_poly.type
_entity_poly.pdbx_seq_one_letter_code
_entity_poly.pdbx_strand_id
1 'polypeptide(L)'
;LGEGLGAKETPQQRYQRLQHEVQELIRDVEQIQSAVKESAAEEELTPMALARQLEGLKQQLVSCHLQKLLGPTAAIDFADPEGALAK
;
A
#
# COMPACT_ATOMS: atom_id res chain seq x y z
N LEU A 1 42.94 25.54 -6.96
CA LEU A 1 42.89 24.64 -5.81
C LEU A 1 42.87 25.50 -4.56
N GLY A 2 41.73 25.59 -3.89
CA GLY A 2 41.50 26.51 -2.78
C GLY A 2 40.76 25.83 -1.64
N GLU A 3 41.21 24.64 -1.26
CA GLU A 3 40.85 24.03 0.02
C GLU A 3 41.80 24.60 1.08
N GLY A 4 41.37 25.70 1.70
CA GLY A 4 42.09 26.37 2.78
C GLY A 4 41.53 25.98 4.13
N LEU A 5 42.02 24.88 4.69
CA LEU A 5 42.04 24.63 6.13
C LEU A 5 42.78 25.79 6.83
N GLY A 6 42.07 26.85 7.21
CA GLY A 6 42.63 27.94 8.01
C GLY A 6 42.09 29.36 7.81
N ALA A 7 41.32 29.64 6.75
CA ALA A 7 40.70 30.97 6.57
C ALA A 7 39.22 30.91 6.97
N LYS A 8 38.78 31.78 7.90
CA LYS A 8 37.35 31.96 8.18
C LYS A 8 36.62 32.27 6.87
N GLU A 9 35.58 31.52 6.56
CA GLU A 9 34.76 31.76 5.36
C GLU A 9 34.33 33.22 5.29
N THR A 10 34.49 33.83 4.11
CA THR A 10 33.86 35.12 3.82
C THR A 10 32.34 34.99 3.93
N PRO A 11 31.62 36.07 4.23
CA PRO A 11 30.14 36.04 4.27
C PRO A 11 29.52 35.47 2.99
N GLN A 12 30.08 35.80 1.82
CA GLN A 12 29.61 35.31 0.52
C GLN A 12 29.80 33.80 0.35
N GLN A 13 30.96 33.26 0.73
CA GLN A 13 31.23 31.82 0.68
C GLN A 13 30.31 31.06 1.64
N ARG A 14 30.11 31.58 2.85
CA ARG A 14 29.18 31.00 3.82
C ARG A 14 27.75 30.97 3.28
N TYR A 15 27.30 32.05 2.64
CA TYR A 15 25.98 32.12 2.03
C TYR A 15 25.80 31.04 0.95
N GLN A 16 26.78 30.88 0.05
CA GLN A 16 26.74 29.87 -1.00
C GLN A 16 26.71 28.45 -0.44
N ARG A 17 27.55 28.16 0.57
CA ARG A 17 27.53 26.86 1.26
C ARG A 17 26.17 26.59 1.90
N LEU A 18 25.65 27.54 2.66
CA LEU A 18 24.38 27.40 3.35
C LEU A 18 23.21 27.22 2.38
N GLN A 19 23.23 27.94 1.24
CA GLN A 19 22.25 27.75 0.18
C GLN A 19 22.29 26.33 -0.38
N HIS A 20 23.48 25.76 -0.57
CA HIS A 20 23.63 24.39 -1.05
C HIS A 20 23.16 23.37 -0.02
N GLU A 21 23.56 23.52 1.24
CA GLU A 21 23.15 22.67 2.35
C GLU A 21 21.62 22.68 2.54
N VAL A 22 20.97 23.84 2.41
CA VAL A 22 19.50 23.94 2.47
C VAL A 22 18.86 23.20 1.29
N GLN A 23 19.42 23.29 0.09
CA GLN A 23 18.89 22.57 -1.09
C GLN A 23 19.11 21.05 -1.00
N GLU A 24 20.21 20.60 -0.39
CA GLU A 24 20.42 19.19 -0.08
C GLU A 24 19.41 18.71 0.97
N LEU A 25 19.24 19.46 2.06
CA LEU A 25 18.27 19.10 3.10
C LEU A 25 16.83 19.01 2.58
N ILE A 26 16.43 19.91 1.68
CA ILE A 26 15.11 19.84 1.03
C ILE A 26 14.95 18.53 0.26
N ARG A 27 15.96 18.16 -0.55
CA ARG A 27 15.94 16.90 -1.33
C ARG A 27 15.92 15.67 -0.43
N ASP A 28 16.70 15.67 0.65
CA ASP A 28 16.73 14.56 1.60
C ASP A 28 15.36 14.36 2.28
N VAL A 29 14.69 15.46 2.65
CA VAL A 29 13.34 15.41 3.23
C VAL A 29 12.33 14.88 2.24
N GLU A 30 12.38 15.32 0.97
CA GLU A 30 11.51 14.79 -0.10
C GLU A 30 11.73 13.28 -0.31
N GLN A 31 12.99 12.84 -0.31
CA GLN A 31 13.35 11.44 -0.46
C GLN A 31 12.85 10.60 0.73
N ILE A 32 13.06 11.07 1.96
CA ILE A 32 12.54 10.42 3.17
C ILE A 32 11.01 10.33 3.10
N GLN A 33 10.33 11.39 2.68
CA GLN A 33 8.87 11.39 2.56
C GLN A 33 8.39 10.37 1.51
N SER A 34 9.09 10.21 0.39
CA SER A 34 8.78 9.19 -0.61
C SER A 34 8.96 7.79 -0.03
N ALA A 35 10.10 7.53 0.61
CA ALA A 35 10.42 6.23 1.20
C ALA A 35 9.41 5.83 2.30
N VAL A 36 8.96 6.78 3.12
CA VAL A 36 7.94 6.53 4.14
C VAL A 36 6.58 6.19 3.51
N LYS A 37 6.19 6.88 2.42
CA LYS A 37 4.96 6.56 1.69
C LYS A 37 4.99 5.16 1.06
N GLU A 38 6.12 4.80 0.46
CA GLU A 38 6.33 3.45 -0.10
C GLU A 38 6.30 2.38 0.99
N SER A 39 7.00 2.61 2.11
CA SER A 39 7.00 1.70 3.26
C SER A 39 5.61 1.54 3.89
N ALA A 40 4.81 2.61 3.96
CA ALA A 40 3.43 2.53 4.46
C ALA A 40 2.52 1.72 3.52
N ALA A 41 2.70 1.84 2.20
CA ALA A 41 1.98 1.03 1.22
C ALA A 41 2.37 -0.46 1.30
N GLU A 42 3.63 -0.76 1.58
CA GLU A 42 4.09 -2.13 1.87
C GLU A 42 3.52 -2.66 3.20
N GLU A 43 3.37 -1.81 4.21
CA GLU A 43 2.76 -2.17 5.49
C GLU A 43 1.27 -2.51 5.35
N GLU A 44 0.53 -1.85 4.43
CA GLU A 44 -0.87 -2.20 4.12
C GLU A 44 -0.99 -3.60 3.49
N LEU A 45 0.03 -4.08 2.78
CA LEU A 45 0.09 -5.40 2.16
C LEU A 45 0.51 -6.51 3.14
N THR A 46 -0.03 -6.50 4.36
CA THR A 46 0.27 -7.56 5.34
C THR A 46 -0.17 -8.95 4.84
N PRO A 47 0.56 -10.03 5.20
CA PRO A 47 0.16 -11.41 4.89
C PRO A 47 -1.26 -11.75 5.38
N MET A 48 -1.68 -11.17 6.51
CA MET A 48 -3.03 -11.36 7.05
C MET A 48 -4.11 -10.69 6.19
N ALA A 49 -3.86 -9.49 5.65
CA ALA A 49 -4.77 -8.82 4.74
C ALA A 49 -4.95 -9.63 3.43
N LEU A 50 -3.85 -10.14 2.88
CA LEU A 50 -3.88 -11.03 1.71
C LEU A 50 -4.61 -12.35 1.99
N ALA A 51 -4.42 -12.96 3.17
CA ALA A 51 -5.13 -14.17 3.56
C ALA A 51 -6.66 -13.95 3.63
N ARG A 52 -7.10 -12.81 4.18
CA ARG A 52 -8.53 -12.44 4.20
C ARG A 52 -9.10 -12.24 2.80
N GLN A 53 -8.36 -11.60 1.90
CA GLN A 53 -8.78 -11.44 0.51
C GLN A 53 -8.90 -12.80 -0.19
N LEU A 54 -7.93 -13.70 -0.01
CA LEU A 54 -7.95 -15.06 -0.55
C LEU A 54 -9.14 -15.87 -0.04
N GLU A 55 -9.46 -15.77 1.25
CA GLU A 55 -10.63 -16.44 1.83
C GLU A 55 -11.93 -15.91 1.21
N GLY A 56 -12.06 -14.60 1.02
CA GLY A 56 -13.18 -13.97 0.32
C GLY A 56 -13.34 -14.47 -1.12
N LEU A 57 -12.23 -14.51 -1.88
CA LEU A 57 -12.24 -15.05 -3.25
C LEU A 57 -12.63 -16.53 -3.28
N LYS A 58 -12.13 -17.34 -2.35
CA LYS A 58 -12.51 -18.75 -2.23
C LYS A 58 -14.01 -18.90 -2.00
N GLN A 59 -14.60 -18.11 -1.11
CA GLN A 59 -16.05 -18.13 -0.88
C GLN A 59 -16.82 -17.75 -2.15
N GLN A 60 -16.41 -16.69 -2.85
CA GLN A 60 -17.04 -16.29 -4.12
C GLN A 60 -16.97 -17.39 -5.18
N LEU A 61 -15.82 -18.06 -5.29
CA LEU A 61 -15.64 -19.17 -6.23
C LEU A 61 -16.57 -20.34 -5.90
N VAL A 62 -16.64 -20.73 -4.62
CA VAL A 62 -17.53 -21.81 -4.16
C VAL A 62 -18.99 -21.43 -4.43
N SER A 63 -19.40 -20.21 -4.10
CA SER A 63 -20.77 -19.73 -4.37
C SER A 63 -21.10 -19.73 -5.86
N CYS A 64 -20.19 -19.28 -6.72
CA CYS A 64 -20.38 -19.32 -8.17
C CYS A 64 -20.49 -20.77 -8.68
N HIS A 65 -19.69 -21.68 -8.15
CA HIS A 65 -19.77 -23.09 -8.50
C HIS A 65 -21.10 -23.72 -8.05
N LEU A 66 -21.54 -23.43 -6.82
CA LEU A 66 -22.83 -23.89 -6.30
C LEU A 66 -23.99 -23.36 -7.13
N GLN A 67 -23.98 -22.09 -7.52
CA GLN A 67 -24.99 -21.51 -8.40
C GLN A 67 -25.07 -22.23 -9.76
N LYS A 68 -23.93 -22.62 -10.33
CA LYS A 68 -23.90 -23.41 -11.57
C LYS A 68 -24.47 -24.81 -11.40
N LEU A 69 -24.23 -25.45 -10.25
CA LEU A 69 -24.73 -26.80 -9.97
C LEU A 69 -26.24 -26.80 -9.68
N LEU A 70 -26.72 -25.83 -8.90
CA LEU A 70 -28.10 -25.75 -8.45
C LEU A 70 -29.02 -25.08 -9.50
N GLY A 71 -28.43 -24.29 -10.41
CA GLY A 71 -29.18 -23.52 -11.40
C GLY A 71 -29.68 -22.18 -10.85
N PRO A 72 -30.06 -21.24 -11.73
CA PRO A 72 -30.39 -19.86 -11.36
C PRO A 72 -31.70 -19.71 -10.56
N THR A 73 -32.56 -20.73 -10.56
CA THR A 73 -33.86 -20.75 -9.87
C THR A 73 -33.83 -21.43 -8.50
N ALA A 74 -32.73 -22.08 -8.11
CA ALA A 74 -32.64 -22.73 -6.82
C ALA A 74 -32.44 -21.70 -5.70
N ALA A 75 -33.50 -21.44 -4.93
CA ALA A 75 -33.46 -20.59 -3.75
C ALA A 75 -33.05 -21.44 -2.55
N ILE A 76 -31.81 -21.29 -2.06
CA ILE A 76 -31.36 -21.98 -0.84
C ILE A 76 -31.93 -21.24 0.37
N ASP A 77 -33.09 -21.68 0.86
CA ASP A 77 -33.61 -21.26 2.17
C ASP A 77 -33.19 -22.28 3.25
N PHE A 78 -32.33 -21.86 4.17
CA PHE A 78 -31.90 -22.69 5.30
C PHE A 78 -32.98 -22.87 6.38
N ALA A 79 -34.04 -22.05 6.36
CA ALA A 79 -35.18 -22.16 7.28
C ALA A 79 -36.26 -23.14 6.76
N ASP A 80 -36.26 -23.46 5.46
CA ASP A 80 -37.16 -24.45 4.85
C ASP A 80 -36.43 -25.26 3.75
N PRO A 81 -35.66 -26.29 4.14
CA PRO A 81 -34.86 -27.10 3.21
C PRO A 81 -35.72 -27.94 2.24
N GLU A 82 -36.99 -28.21 2.56
CA GLU A 82 -37.90 -28.95 1.67
C GLU A 82 -38.55 -28.04 0.62
N GLY A 83 -38.84 -26.77 0.97
CA GLY A 83 -39.38 -25.76 0.05
C GLY A 83 -38.35 -25.16 -0.92
N ALA A 84 -37.07 -25.12 -0.52
CA ALA A 84 -35.94 -24.56 -1.28
C ALA A 84 -35.64 -25.24 -2.63
N LEU A 85 -36.03 -26.51 -2.78
CA LEU A 85 -35.78 -27.32 -3.98
C LEU A 85 -37.05 -27.57 -4.81
N ALA A 86 -38.17 -26.96 -4.46
CA ALA A 86 -39.47 -27.24 -5.06
C ALA A 86 -39.76 -26.36 -6.30
N LYS A 87 -39.43 -26.94 -7.47
CA LYS A 87 -39.83 -26.64 -8.87
C LYS A 87 -39.27 -25.40 -9.57
#